data_AF-A0A966VUC0-F1
#
_entry.id   AF-A0A966VUC0-F1
#
_cell.length_a   1.000
_cell.length_b   1.000
_cell.length_c   1.000
_cell.angle_alpha   90.00
_cell.angle_beta   90.00
_cell.angle_gamma   90.00
#
_symmetry.space_group_name_H-M   'P 1'
#
loop_
_entity.id
_entity.type
_entity.pdbx_description
1 polymer ?
#
loop_
_entity_poly.entity_id
_entity_poly.type
_entity_poly.pdbx_seq_one_letter_code
_entity_poly.pdbx_strand_id
1 'polypeptide(L)'
;MQSLHIYNSLTRQKEEFVSLVKGHVGMYVCGPTVSGESHLGHARPYITFDVVYRYLQHLGYKVRYVRNITDAGHFEEEGRVATDKIAEKAQLEKLEPMELVQKYTNLFHWAMQQFNTLPPSIEPTATGHIVEQNPGWHIECSAMATKYLGPQFDIHGGGMDLLFPHHESEIAQSTICNHQSPVRYWVHNNMITINGRKMGKSYNNVIKLTELFSGTHPLLAKAYHPMTIRFFILQTHYSSTLDFSNEALLAAEKGLKRLWDAVEGFQKLNTQEWGHSAGEDVVLDKKVNQLLDELPLFMNDDFSSAKVLANLFELVPVLNSIKDGITAKSALAVKTLTRMQNELKLWMEDILGLQPLHAADQEKLQGVMELLIDMRKEAKGRRDFMTSDKIRDRLLALGIQLKDEKGGGMSWKID
;
A
#
# COMPACT_ATOMS: atom_id res chain seq x y z
N MET A 1 -27.33 -1.90 -2.44
CA MET A 1 -25.90 -2.19 -2.19
C MET A 1 -25.76 -3.71 -2.19
N GLN A 2 -24.83 -4.25 -2.98
CA GLN A 2 -24.44 -5.65 -2.81
C GLN A 2 -23.72 -5.81 -1.48
N SER A 3 -23.90 -6.96 -0.83
CA SER A 3 -23.20 -7.27 0.40
C SER A 3 -21.76 -7.71 0.13
N LEU A 4 -20.86 -7.30 1.04
CA LEU A 4 -19.46 -7.75 1.05
C LEU A 4 -19.43 -9.26 1.33
N HIS A 5 -18.68 -10.00 0.53
CA HIS A 5 -18.38 -11.41 0.73
C HIS A 5 -16.87 -11.56 0.93
N ILE A 6 -16.47 -12.41 1.87
CA ILE A 6 -15.08 -12.66 2.23
C ILE A 6 -14.81 -14.16 2.14
N TYR A 7 -13.70 -14.54 1.51
CA TYR A 7 -13.23 -15.91 1.56
C TYR A 7 -12.69 -16.24 2.96
N ASN A 8 -13.42 -17.09 3.68
CA ASN A 8 -13.08 -17.52 5.02
C ASN A 8 -12.21 -18.77 4.96
N SER A 9 -10.96 -18.67 5.42
CA SER A 9 -9.99 -19.77 5.35
C SER A 9 -10.39 -20.95 6.23
N LEU A 10 -11.18 -20.70 7.28
CA LEU A 10 -11.68 -21.73 8.20
C LEU A 10 -12.69 -22.65 7.50
N THR A 11 -13.62 -22.08 6.73
CA THR A 11 -14.69 -22.83 6.04
C THR A 11 -14.34 -23.15 4.58
N ARG A 12 -13.33 -22.47 4.03
CA ARG A 12 -12.87 -22.53 2.63
C ARG A 12 -13.94 -22.10 1.64
N GLN A 13 -14.80 -21.17 2.03
CA GLN A 13 -15.89 -20.65 1.21
C GLN A 13 -15.94 -19.12 1.28
N LYS A 14 -16.50 -18.51 0.25
CA LYS A 14 -16.87 -17.10 0.29
C LYS A 14 -18.18 -16.97 1.07
N GLU A 15 -18.17 -16.16 2.11
CA GLU A 15 -19.28 -15.96 3.02
C GLU A 15 -19.69 -14.49 3.01
N GLU A 16 -20.99 -14.21 3.13
CA GLU A 16 -21.45 -12.85 3.37
C GLU A 16 -20.88 -12.31 4.68
N PHE A 17 -20.22 -11.16 4.63
CA PHE A 17 -19.68 -10.49 5.79
C PHE A 17 -20.79 -9.84 6.60
N VAL A 18 -21.04 -10.44 7.76
CA VAL A 18 -21.88 -9.89 8.82
C VAL A 18 -21.01 -9.60 10.03
N SER A 19 -21.03 -8.35 10.51
CA SER A 19 -20.35 -7.95 11.75
C SER A 19 -21.01 -8.57 12.98
N LEU A 20 -20.21 -8.85 14.01
CA LEU A 20 -20.64 -9.35 15.32
C LEU A 20 -21.49 -8.29 16.04
N VAL A 21 -21.04 -7.04 16.00
CA VAL A 21 -21.78 -5.89 16.53
C VAL A 21 -22.13 -4.98 15.36
N LYS A 22 -23.43 -4.75 15.14
CA LYS A 22 -23.92 -3.94 14.01
C LYS A 22 -23.17 -2.59 13.93
N GLY A 23 -22.60 -2.31 12.77
CA GLY A 23 -21.88 -1.06 12.48
C GLY A 23 -20.46 -0.97 13.07
N HIS A 24 -19.97 -2.02 13.72
CA HIS A 24 -18.62 -2.09 14.28
C HIS A 24 -17.89 -3.32 13.75
N VAL A 25 -16.56 -3.22 13.60
CA VAL A 25 -15.73 -4.35 13.18
C VAL A 25 -14.48 -4.41 14.05
N GLY A 26 -14.24 -5.55 14.69
CA GLY A 26 -12.96 -5.88 15.32
C GLY A 26 -12.08 -6.63 14.33
N MET A 27 -10.94 -6.05 13.96
CA MET A 27 -9.98 -6.66 13.04
C MET A 27 -8.62 -6.80 13.72
N TYR A 28 -8.11 -8.02 13.80
CA TYR A 28 -6.74 -8.31 14.26
C TYR A 28 -5.88 -8.76 13.08
N VAL A 29 -4.66 -8.26 12.95
CA VAL A 29 -3.68 -8.73 11.96
C VAL A 29 -2.37 -9.01 12.68
N CYS A 30 -1.84 -10.23 12.54
CA CYS A 30 -0.54 -10.57 13.11
C CYS A 30 0.55 -9.65 12.53
N GLY A 31 1.31 -9.01 13.41
CA GLY A 31 2.37 -8.09 13.02
C GLY A 31 3.76 -8.72 13.01
N PRO A 32 4.81 -7.90 12.84
CA PRO A 32 6.16 -8.38 12.63
C PRO A 32 6.82 -8.86 13.92
N THR A 33 7.66 -9.88 13.81
CA THR A 33 8.74 -10.11 14.77
C THR A 33 9.89 -9.16 14.47
N VAL A 34 10.21 -8.26 15.39
CA VAL A 34 11.22 -7.19 15.20
C VAL A 34 12.64 -7.64 15.53
N SER A 35 12.99 -8.87 15.11
CA SER A 35 14.34 -9.44 15.23
C SER A 35 15.26 -9.12 14.03
N GLY A 36 14.76 -8.34 13.08
CA GLY A 36 15.46 -8.00 11.86
C GLY A 36 14.58 -7.19 10.91
N GLU A 37 15.20 -6.67 9.86
CA GLU A 37 14.49 -5.83 8.90
C GLU A 37 13.39 -6.61 8.16
N SER A 38 12.27 -5.90 7.91
CA SER A 38 11.21 -6.41 7.05
C SER A 38 11.66 -6.49 5.59
N HIS A 39 11.07 -7.43 4.86
CA HIS A 39 11.32 -7.62 3.43
C HIS A 39 10.02 -7.52 2.63
N LEU A 40 10.12 -7.55 1.31
CA LEU A 40 8.96 -7.43 0.41
C LEU A 40 7.80 -8.38 0.75
N GLY A 41 8.12 -9.64 1.08
CA GLY A 41 7.11 -10.61 1.55
C GLY A 41 6.28 -10.16 2.76
N HIS A 42 6.87 -9.40 3.70
CA HIS A 42 6.13 -8.84 4.85
C HIS A 42 5.28 -7.63 4.46
N ALA A 43 5.66 -6.84 3.45
CA ALA A 43 4.89 -5.67 3.06
C ALA A 43 3.50 -6.02 2.49
N ARG A 44 3.39 -7.17 1.80
CA ARG A 44 2.15 -7.63 1.17
C ARG A 44 0.95 -7.77 2.12
N PRO A 45 1.05 -8.50 3.25
CA PRO A 45 -0.03 -8.56 4.25
C PRO A 45 -0.48 -7.16 4.66
N TYR A 46 0.46 -6.30 5.03
CA TYR A 46 0.12 -4.99 5.60
C TYR A 46 -0.52 -4.05 4.59
N ILE A 47 -0.11 -4.09 3.32
CA ILE A 47 -0.77 -3.34 2.23
C ILE A 47 -2.17 -3.91 1.95
N THR A 48 -2.32 -5.23 1.98
CA THR A 48 -3.62 -5.89 1.77
C THR A 48 -4.61 -5.48 2.87
N PHE A 49 -4.21 -5.63 4.14
CA PHE A 49 -5.08 -5.30 5.27
C PHE A 49 -5.29 -3.81 5.45
N ASP A 50 -4.40 -2.95 4.94
CA ASP A 50 -4.66 -1.52 4.81
C ASP A 50 -5.82 -1.25 3.83
N VAL A 51 -5.87 -1.92 2.67
CA VAL A 51 -7.01 -1.82 1.74
C VAL A 51 -8.30 -2.36 2.36
N VAL A 52 -8.24 -3.49 3.07
CA VAL A 52 -9.40 -4.04 3.81
C VAL A 52 -9.90 -3.02 4.85
N TYR A 53 -8.99 -2.44 5.63
CA TYR A 53 -9.31 -1.44 6.64
C TYR A 53 -10.00 -0.21 6.03
N ARG A 54 -9.39 0.38 4.99
CA ARG A 54 -9.93 1.52 4.24
C ARG A 54 -11.31 1.22 3.66
N TYR A 55 -11.49 0.03 3.09
CA TYR A 55 -12.76 -0.35 2.48
C TYR A 55 -13.87 -0.57 3.53
N LEU A 56 -13.57 -1.20 4.66
CA LEU A 56 -14.53 -1.34 5.76
C LEU A 56 -14.95 0.03 6.33
N GLN A 57 -14.01 0.98 6.46
CA GLN A 57 -14.33 2.36 6.85
C GLN A 57 -15.22 3.04 5.80
N HIS A 58 -14.95 2.84 4.51
CA HIS A 58 -15.77 3.35 3.42
C HIS A 58 -17.21 2.79 3.44
N LEU A 59 -17.38 1.51 3.80
CA LEU A 59 -18.69 0.89 4.01
C LEU A 59 -19.43 1.44 5.25
N GLY A 60 -18.82 2.36 6.00
CA GLY A 60 -19.42 3.03 7.16
C GLY A 60 -19.20 2.32 8.50
N TYR A 61 -18.35 1.29 8.55
CA TYR A 61 -18.04 0.60 9.80
C TYR A 61 -17.10 1.43 10.69
N LYS A 62 -17.37 1.41 12.00
CA LYS A 62 -16.39 1.78 13.01
C LYS A 62 -15.46 0.60 13.25
N VAL A 63 -14.29 0.65 12.62
CA VAL A 63 -13.33 -0.45 12.68
C VAL A 63 -12.32 -0.21 13.80
N ARG A 64 -12.16 -1.18 14.70
CA ARG A 64 -11.04 -1.26 15.63
C ARG A 64 -10.01 -2.21 15.03
N TYR A 65 -8.97 -1.64 14.45
CA TYR A 65 -7.87 -2.38 13.86
C TYR A 65 -6.74 -2.56 14.89
N VAL A 66 -6.43 -3.80 15.23
CA VAL A 66 -5.34 -4.19 16.14
C VAL A 66 -4.27 -4.91 15.33
N ARG A 67 -3.01 -4.52 15.49
CA ARG A 67 -1.85 -5.24 14.93
C ARG A 67 -0.76 -5.29 15.98
N ASN A 68 -0.28 -6.46 16.38
CA ASN A 68 0.77 -6.50 17.40
C ASN A 68 2.17 -6.19 16.85
N ILE A 69 3.12 -5.95 17.74
CA ILE A 69 4.56 -6.07 17.48
C ILE A 69 5.06 -7.19 18.37
N THR A 70 5.69 -8.22 17.79
CA THR A 70 6.40 -9.19 18.62
C THR A 70 7.82 -8.72 18.87
N ASP A 71 8.00 -8.18 20.08
CA ASP A 71 9.24 -7.68 20.66
C ASP A 71 9.92 -8.70 21.61
N ALA A 72 9.41 -9.92 21.67
CA ALA A 72 10.00 -11.03 22.41
C ALA A 72 10.73 -12.00 21.47
N GLY A 73 11.80 -12.61 22.00
CA GLY A 73 12.54 -13.66 21.31
C GLY A 73 11.73 -14.95 21.27
N HIS A 74 11.41 -15.46 20.08
CA HIS A 74 10.78 -16.76 19.94
C HIS A 74 11.81 -17.88 19.85
N PHE A 75 11.62 -18.93 20.64
CA PHE A 75 12.26 -20.22 20.41
C PHE A 75 11.50 -20.96 19.28
N GLU A 76 12.19 -21.39 18.20
CA GLU A 76 11.57 -22.27 17.19
C GLU A 76 11.48 -23.75 17.65
N GLU A 77 10.57 -24.48 17.01
CA GLU A 77 9.99 -25.80 17.30
C GLU A 77 10.94 -27.02 17.43
N GLU A 78 10.34 -28.11 17.93
CA GLU A 78 10.87 -29.44 18.27
C GLU A 78 12.00 -29.98 17.37
N GLY A 79 13.09 -30.40 18.02
CA GLY A 79 14.21 -31.10 17.39
C GLY A 79 15.40 -30.23 17.00
N ARG A 80 15.32 -28.90 17.19
CA ARG A 80 16.48 -27.98 17.10
C ARG A 80 16.71 -27.28 18.44
N VAL A 81 17.94 -26.82 18.65
CA VAL A 81 18.27 -26.01 19.83
C VAL A 81 17.46 -24.73 19.77
N ALA A 82 16.65 -24.48 20.79
CA ALA A 82 15.86 -23.28 20.96
C ALA A 82 16.79 -22.04 20.93
N THR A 83 16.71 -21.21 19.88
CA THR A 83 17.49 -19.96 19.78
C THR A 83 16.59 -18.74 19.87
N ASP A 84 16.93 -17.82 20.77
CA ASP A 84 16.33 -16.50 20.81
C ASP A 84 16.89 -15.65 19.67
N LYS A 85 16.07 -15.43 18.64
CA LYS A 85 16.45 -14.65 17.45
C LYS A 85 16.78 -13.19 17.76
N ILE A 86 16.19 -12.59 18.80
CA ILE A 86 16.47 -11.21 19.18
C ILE A 86 17.84 -11.17 19.86
N ALA A 87 18.08 -12.04 20.85
CA ALA A 87 19.37 -12.10 21.53
C ALA A 87 20.53 -12.46 20.58
N GLU A 88 20.35 -13.46 19.71
CA GLU A 88 21.35 -13.85 18.72
C GLU A 88 21.68 -12.68 17.77
N LYS A 89 20.64 -12.01 17.25
CA LYS A 89 20.85 -10.86 16.35
C LYS A 89 21.48 -9.67 17.07
N ALA A 90 21.12 -9.43 18.32
CA ALA A 90 21.66 -8.34 19.13
C ALA A 90 23.17 -8.54 19.36
N GLN A 91 23.60 -9.76 19.66
CA GLN A 91 25.02 -10.11 19.75
C GLN A 91 25.76 -9.88 18.42
N LEU A 92 25.18 -10.31 17.30
CA LEU A 92 25.77 -10.13 15.96
C LEU A 92 25.92 -8.64 15.59
N GLU A 93 24.97 -7.80 15.95
CA GLU A 93 25.00 -6.35 15.68
C GLU A 93 25.69 -5.54 16.78
N LYS A 94 26.13 -6.18 17.87
CA LYS A 94 26.71 -5.54 19.06
C LYS A 94 25.78 -4.48 19.68
N LEU A 95 24.50 -4.82 19.78
CA LEU A 95 23.44 -3.99 20.37
C LEU A 95 22.85 -4.70 21.59
N GLU A 96 22.16 -3.95 22.44
CA GLU A 96 21.28 -4.53 23.45
C GLU A 96 19.99 -5.10 22.80
N PRO A 97 19.40 -6.20 23.31
CA PRO A 97 18.17 -6.77 22.73
C PRO A 97 17.04 -5.77 22.52
N MET A 98 16.79 -4.90 23.50
CA MET A 98 15.76 -3.87 23.39
C MET A 98 16.14 -2.70 22.49
N GLU A 99 17.44 -2.42 22.32
CA GLU A 99 17.92 -1.47 21.32
C GLU A 99 17.65 -2.02 19.90
N LEU A 100 17.86 -3.32 19.69
CA LEU A 100 17.57 -3.99 18.43
C LEU A 100 16.07 -4.00 18.11
N VAL A 101 15.23 -4.36 19.09
CA VAL A 101 13.77 -4.31 19.00
C VAL A 101 13.31 -2.91 18.59
N GLN A 102 13.79 -1.87 19.27
CA GLN A 102 13.42 -0.49 18.99
C GLN A 102 13.85 -0.08 17.58
N LYS A 103 15.09 -0.41 17.18
CA LYS A 103 15.61 -0.13 15.84
C LYS A 103 14.73 -0.72 14.75
N TYR A 104 14.36 -2.00 14.86
CA TYR A 104 13.57 -2.69 13.84
C TYR A 104 12.09 -2.35 13.88
N THR A 105 11.54 -1.99 15.05
CA THR A 105 10.19 -1.43 15.18
C THR A 105 10.10 -0.09 14.45
N ASN A 106 11.03 0.82 14.71
CA ASN A 106 11.08 2.12 14.03
C ASN A 106 11.23 1.97 12.51
N LEU A 107 12.09 1.04 12.08
CA LEU A 107 12.32 0.77 10.67
C LEU A 107 11.08 0.18 9.98
N PHE A 108 10.36 -0.71 10.68
CA PHE A 108 9.07 -1.22 10.23
C PHE A 108 8.04 -0.10 10.06
N HIS A 109 7.86 0.75 11.08
CA HIS A 109 6.93 1.88 11.03
C HIS A 109 7.26 2.84 9.90
N TRP A 110 8.53 3.22 9.76
CA TRP A 110 8.99 4.06 8.65
C TRP A 110 8.60 3.46 7.30
N ALA A 111 8.88 2.17 7.08
CA ALA A 111 8.56 1.52 5.81
C ALA A 111 7.04 1.44 5.56
N MET A 112 6.24 1.18 6.60
CA MET A 112 4.78 1.16 6.49
C MET A 112 4.19 2.55 6.15
N GLN A 113 4.79 3.63 6.67
CA GLN A 113 4.44 5.00 6.29
C GLN A 113 4.80 5.28 4.82
N GLN A 114 5.97 4.80 4.35
CA GLN A 114 6.34 4.93 2.94
C GLN A 114 5.33 4.26 2.01
N PHE A 115 4.72 3.14 2.44
CA PHE A 115 3.64 2.48 1.70
C PHE A 115 2.25 3.12 1.87
N ASN A 116 2.15 4.28 2.50
CA ASN A 116 0.88 4.97 2.77
C ASN A 116 -0.16 4.06 3.46
N THR A 117 0.31 3.19 4.36
CA THR A 117 -0.59 2.38 5.19
C THR A 117 -1.09 3.22 6.36
N LEU A 118 -2.37 3.07 6.69
CA LEU A 118 -2.94 3.68 7.88
C LEU A 118 -2.43 2.96 9.13
N PRO A 119 -2.15 3.72 10.23
CA PRO A 119 -1.79 3.08 11.49
C PRO A 119 -2.97 2.25 12.03
N PRO A 120 -2.70 1.14 12.72
CA PRO A 120 -3.74 0.44 13.46
C PRO A 120 -4.31 1.34 14.57
N SER A 121 -5.54 1.05 14.99
CA SER A 121 -6.15 1.72 16.14
C SER A 121 -5.39 1.42 17.44
N ILE A 122 -4.83 0.20 17.56
CA ILE A 122 -4.05 -0.24 18.71
C ILE A 122 -2.90 -1.12 18.20
N GLU A 123 -1.68 -0.87 18.68
CA GLU A 123 -0.49 -1.66 18.33
C GLU A 123 0.18 -2.20 19.59
N PRO A 124 -0.30 -3.32 20.17
CA PRO A 124 0.24 -3.86 21.40
C PRO A 124 1.57 -4.59 21.16
N THR A 125 2.44 -4.60 22.17
CA THR A 125 3.66 -5.43 22.15
C THR A 125 3.49 -6.70 22.97
N ALA A 126 4.20 -7.76 22.61
CA ALA A 126 4.14 -9.05 23.31
C ALA A 126 4.60 -8.91 24.77
N THR A 127 5.75 -8.27 25.00
CA THR A 127 6.29 -8.07 26.36
C THR A 127 5.41 -7.15 27.23
N GLY A 128 4.62 -6.27 26.60
CA GLY A 128 3.64 -5.44 27.30
C GLY A 128 2.43 -6.21 27.84
N HIS A 129 2.22 -7.45 27.39
CA HIS A 129 1.08 -8.30 27.76
C HIS A 129 1.48 -9.56 28.49
N ILE A 130 2.70 -10.07 28.24
CA ILE A 130 3.23 -11.27 28.88
C ILE A 130 4.55 -10.88 29.56
N VAL A 131 4.48 -10.68 30.87
CA VAL A 131 5.51 -10.07 31.72
C VAL A 131 6.77 -10.95 31.79
N GLU A 132 6.62 -12.26 31.59
CA GLU A 132 7.69 -13.24 31.62
C GLU A 132 8.71 -13.07 30.49
N GLN A 133 8.44 -12.21 29.49
CA GLN A 133 9.32 -11.85 28.35
C GLN A 133 9.84 -13.05 27.53
N ASN A 134 9.27 -14.24 27.75
CA ASN A 134 9.48 -15.46 26.97
C ASN A 134 8.15 -16.16 26.60
N PRO A 135 7.12 -15.43 26.12
CA PRO A 135 5.92 -16.09 25.64
C PRO A 135 6.21 -17.04 24.47
N GLY A 136 5.47 -18.14 24.40
CA GLY A 136 5.39 -18.91 23.17
C GLY A 136 4.72 -18.06 22.08
N TRP A 137 5.27 -18.05 20.87
CA TRP A 137 4.82 -17.18 19.77
C TRP A 137 3.29 -17.10 19.60
N HIS A 138 2.61 -18.22 19.74
CA HIS A 138 1.16 -18.33 19.53
C HIS A 138 0.32 -17.68 20.64
N ILE A 139 0.76 -17.76 21.91
CA ILE A 139 -0.07 -17.30 23.04
C ILE A 139 -0.16 -15.77 23.11
N GLU A 140 0.85 -15.07 22.58
CA GLU A 140 0.87 -13.62 22.49
C GLU A 140 -0.35 -13.08 21.74
N CYS A 141 -0.56 -13.57 20.52
CA CYS A 141 -1.64 -13.11 19.65
C CYS A 141 -3.01 -13.46 20.24
N SER A 142 -3.19 -14.67 20.77
CA SER A 142 -4.41 -15.08 21.49
C SER A 142 -4.76 -14.14 22.65
N ALA A 143 -3.77 -13.81 23.50
CA ALA A 143 -3.96 -12.97 24.66
C ALA A 143 -4.25 -11.50 24.28
N MET A 144 -3.47 -10.93 23.36
CA MET A 144 -3.64 -9.55 22.89
C MET A 144 -4.96 -9.36 22.14
N ALA A 145 -5.29 -10.25 21.21
CA ALA A 145 -6.54 -10.19 20.46
C ALA A 145 -7.75 -10.24 21.41
N THR A 146 -7.76 -11.19 22.35
CA THR A 146 -8.82 -11.31 23.35
C THR A 146 -8.95 -10.06 24.22
N LYS A 147 -7.82 -9.46 24.64
CA LYS A 147 -7.80 -8.26 25.48
C LYS A 147 -8.47 -7.05 24.81
N TYR A 148 -8.21 -6.83 23.52
CA TYR A 148 -8.64 -5.60 22.82
C TYR A 148 -9.92 -5.75 22.01
N LEU A 149 -10.22 -6.97 21.55
CA LEU A 149 -11.37 -7.26 20.70
C LEU A 149 -12.43 -8.12 21.40
N GLY A 150 -12.09 -8.74 22.53
CA GLY A 150 -12.97 -9.63 23.29
C GLY A 150 -12.79 -11.11 22.90
N PRO A 151 -13.52 -12.02 23.57
CA PRO A 151 -13.39 -13.47 23.38
C PRO A 151 -13.86 -13.97 22.02
N GLN A 152 -14.53 -13.12 21.23
CA GLN A 152 -14.82 -13.35 19.82
C GLN A 152 -14.85 -12.01 19.08
N PHE A 153 -14.30 -11.97 17.87
CA PHE A 153 -14.26 -10.80 17.00
C PHE A 153 -14.44 -11.15 15.51
N ASP A 154 -14.45 -10.13 14.65
CA ASP A 154 -14.89 -10.28 13.27
C ASP A 154 -13.82 -10.89 12.36
N ILE A 155 -12.69 -10.21 12.18
CA ILE A 155 -11.69 -10.56 11.16
C ILE A 155 -10.34 -10.81 11.81
N HIS A 156 -9.71 -11.95 11.50
CA HIS A 156 -8.30 -12.20 11.81
C HIS A 156 -7.51 -12.39 10.52
N GLY A 157 -6.47 -11.59 10.36
CA GLY A 157 -5.63 -11.52 9.16
C GLY A 157 -4.18 -11.94 9.37
N GLY A 158 -3.56 -12.50 8.32
CA GLY A 158 -2.12 -12.75 8.32
C GLY A 158 -1.60 -13.31 6.99
N GLY A 159 -0.30 -13.62 6.95
CA GLY A 159 0.30 -14.37 5.84
C GLY A 159 -0.17 -15.82 5.81
N MET A 160 -0.18 -16.45 4.63
CA MET A 160 -0.56 -17.86 4.47
C MET A 160 0.33 -18.84 5.26
N ASP A 161 1.54 -18.43 5.64
CA ASP A 161 2.42 -19.18 6.56
C ASP A 161 1.99 -19.11 8.01
N LEU A 162 1.14 -18.16 8.37
CA LEU A 162 0.56 -18.10 9.71
C LEU A 162 -0.65 -19.02 9.85
N LEU A 163 -1.25 -19.48 8.74
CA LEU A 163 -2.38 -20.41 8.79
C LEU A 163 -2.06 -21.64 9.64
N PHE A 164 -0.88 -22.23 9.45
CA PHE A 164 -0.36 -23.32 10.27
C PHE A 164 1.15 -23.15 10.50
N PRO A 165 1.65 -23.32 11.74
CA PRO A 165 0.92 -23.73 12.95
C PRO A 165 0.31 -22.57 13.75
N HIS A 166 0.58 -21.32 13.36
CA HIS A 166 0.34 -20.16 14.22
C HIS A 166 -1.14 -19.91 14.54
N HIS A 167 -1.97 -19.65 13.53
CA HIS A 167 -3.40 -19.38 13.70
C HIS A 167 -4.18 -20.62 14.16
N GLU A 168 -3.77 -21.84 13.74
CA GLU A 168 -4.34 -23.08 14.28
C GLU A 168 -4.14 -23.17 15.80
N SER A 169 -2.95 -22.81 16.29
CA SER A 169 -2.65 -22.76 17.72
C SER A 169 -3.44 -21.67 18.43
N GLU A 170 -3.62 -20.50 17.81
CA GLU A 170 -4.43 -19.42 18.37
C GLU A 170 -5.92 -19.80 18.49
N ILE A 171 -6.46 -20.49 17.49
CA ILE A 171 -7.81 -21.04 17.53
C ILE A 171 -7.91 -21.99 18.72
N ALA A 172 -6.97 -22.93 18.87
CA ALA A 172 -6.99 -23.89 19.97
C ALA A 172 -6.94 -23.20 21.34
N GLN A 173 -5.96 -22.31 21.56
CA GLN A 173 -5.76 -21.59 22.82
C GLN A 173 -6.98 -20.74 23.19
N SER A 174 -7.47 -19.94 22.25
CA SER A 174 -8.59 -19.03 22.49
C SER A 174 -9.91 -19.78 22.63
N THR A 175 -10.13 -20.86 21.87
CA THR A 175 -11.35 -21.68 21.98
C THR A 175 -11.41 -22.43 23.30
N ILE A 176 -10.29 -23.00 23.75
CA ILE A 176 -10.23 -23.70 25.04
C ILE A 176 -10.46 -22.73 26.20
N CYS A 177 -9.81 -21.56 26.15
CA CYS A 177 -9.90 -20.56 27.21
C CYS A 177 -11.29 -19.90 27.29
N ASN A 178 -11.89 -19.59 26.14
CA ASN A 178 -13.14 -18.82 26.08
C ASN A 178 -14.39 -19.66 25.78
N HIS A 179 -14.23 -20.96 25.56
CA HIS A 179 -15.31 -21.92 25.22
C HIS A 179 -16.13 -21.57 23.96
N GLN A 180 -15.54 -20.81 23.02
CA GLN A 180 -16.17 -20.43 21.75
C GLN A 180 -15.10 -20.11 20.69
N SER A 181 -15.48 -20.15 19.40
CA SER A 181 -14.57 -19.74 18.31
C SER A 181 -14.19 -18.25 18.45
N PRO A 182 -12.88 -17.89 18.41
CA PRO A 182 -12.44 -16.52 18.63
C PRO A 182 -12.71 -15.58 17.45
N VAL A 183 -12.92 -16.10 16.25
CA VAL A 183 -12.93 -15.30 15.01
C VAL A 183 -14.02 -15.78 14.08
N ARG A 184 -14.72 -14.84 13.43
CA ARG A 184 -15.73 -15.16 12.42
C ARG A 184 -15.13 -15.39 11.03
N TYR A 185 -14.22 -14.54 10.58
CA TYR A 185 -13.61 -14.60 9.24
C TYR A 185 -12.07 -14.62 9.31
N TRP A 186 -11.47 -15.72 8.87
CA TRP A 186 -10.01 -15.85 8.77
C TRP A 186 -9.53 -15.52 7.35
N VAL A 187 -8.73 -14.48 7.20
CA VAL A 187 -8.28 -13.97 5.90
C VAL A 187 -6.76 -14.11 5.79
N HIS A 188 -6.28 -14.79 4.76
CA HIS A 188 -4.85 -15.02 4.58
C HIS A 188 -4.34 -14.52 3.22
N ASN A 189 -3.29 -13.70 3.22
CA ASN A 189 -2.61 -13.34 1.98
C ASN A 189 -1.63 -14.43 1.56
N ASN A 190 -1.59 -14.70 0.27
CA ASN A 190 -0.67 -15.68 -0.30
C ASN A 190 0.73 -15.08 -0.49
N MET A 191 1.70 -15.94 -0.79
CA MET A 191 3.13 -15.63 -0.75
C MET A 191 3.58 -14.74 -1.90
N ILE A 192 4.68 -14.01 -1.65
CA ILE A 192 5.52 -13.51 -2.73
C ILE A 192 6.56 -14.57 -3.07
N THR A 193 6.74 -14.81 -4.37
CA THR A 193 7.74 -15.73 -4.89
C THR A 193 8.81 -14.98 -5.69
N ILE A 194 10.01 -15.56 -5.79
CA ILE A 194 11.06 -15.14 -6.72
C ILE A 194 11.42 -16.37 -7.55
N ASN A 195 11.25 -16.30 -8.87
CA ASN A 195 11.49 -17.43 -9.77
C ASN A 195 10.71 -18.69 -9.30
N GLY A 196 9.45 -18.50 -8.88
CA GLY A 196 8.59 -19.58 -8.41
C GLY A 196 8.93 -20.16 -7.03
N ARG A 197 9.96 -19.66 -6.33
CA ARG A 197 10.28 -20.06 -4.94
C ARG A 197 9.78 -19.03 -3.94
N LYS A 198 9.24 -19.48 -2.79
CA LYS A 198 8.81 -18.57 -1.71
C LYS A 198 9.95 -17.63 -1.30
N MET A 199 9.65 -16.35 -1.14
CA MET A 199 10.56 -15.40 -0.51
C MET A 199 10.59 -15.64 1.00
N GLY A 200 11.77 -15.87 1.57
CA GLY A 200 11.92 -16.06 3.01
C GLY A 200 13.37 -16.14 3.47
N LYS A 201 13.62 -15.75 4.72
CA LYS A 201 14.98 -15.70 5.30
C LYS A 201 15.68 -17.07 5.20
N SER A 202 14.95 -18.17 5.38
CA SER A 202 15.46 -19.54 5.27
C SER A 202 15.96 -19.93 3.87
N TYR A 203 15.49 -19.25 2.82
CA TYR A 203 15.92 -19.48 1.43
C TYR A 203 17.00 -18.49 0.98
N ASN A 204 17.42 -17.57 1.86
CA ASN A 204 18.41 -16.51 1.57
C ASN A 204 18.11 -15.72 0.29
N ASN A 205 16.83 -15.47 0.01
CA ASN A 205 16.33 -14.79 -1.20
C ASN A 205 15.45 -13.57 -0.89
N VAL A 206 15.56 -13.01 0.32
CA VAL A 206 14.78 -11.85 0.73
C VAL A 206 15.36 -10.57 0.16
N ILE A 207 14.49 -9.64 -0.21
CA ILE A 207 14.89 -8.27 -0.56
C ILE A 207 14.31 -7.37 0.53
N LYS A 208 15.19 -6.71 1.29
CA LYS A 208 14.77 -5.86 2.40
C LYS A 208 14.08 -4.61 1.87
N LEU A 209 13.24 -3.99 2.69
CA LEU A 209 12.51 -2.80 2.28
C LEU A 209 13.43 -1.60 2.04
N THR A 210 14.47 -1.41 2.87
CA THR A 210 15.49 -0.37 2.62
C THR A 210 16.20 -0.60 1.29
N GLU A 211 16.56 -1.84 0.98
CA GLU A 211 17.23 -2.20 -0.27
C GLU A 211 16.34 -1.99 -1.50
N LEU A 212 15.03 -2.24 -1.39
CA LEU A 212 14.05 -1.93 -2.42
C LEU A 212 13.98 -0.44 -2.73
N PHE A 213 13.96 0.39 -1.67
CA PHE A 213 13.85 1.83 -1.80
C PHE A 213 15.16 2.49 -2.22
N SER A 214 16.31 1.93 -1.85
CA SER A 214 17.64 2.44 -2.22
C SER A 214 18.18 1.85 -3.52
N GLY A 215 17.67 0.71 -3.96
CA GLY A 215 18.17 -0.03 -5.13
C GLY A 215 19.49 -0.76 -4.88
N THR A 216 19.88 -1.00 -3.62
CA THR A 216 21.19 -1.59 -3.29
C THR A 216 21.24 -3.12 -3.39
N HIS A 217 20.11 -3.80 -3.56
CA HIS A 217 20.10 -5.26 -3.68
C HIS A 217 20.53 -5.70 -5.09
N PRO A 218 21.38 -6.74 -5.26
CA PRO A 218 21.88 -7.18 -6.57
C PRO A 218 20.80 -7.60 -7.57
N LEU A 219 19.66 -8.08 -7.06
CA LEU A 219 18.49 -8.42 -7.88
C LEU A 219 17.63 -7.21 -8.23
N LEU A 220 18.06 -5.96 -8.02
CA LEU A 220 17.31 -4.77 -8.38
C LEU A 220 18.03 -4.01 -9.49
N ALA A 221 17.29 -3.63 -10.53
CA ALA A 221 17.81 -2.80 -11.61
C ALA A 221 18.03 -1.34 -11.18
N LYS A 222 17.26 -0.88 -10.19
CA LYS A 222 17.30 0.48 -9.64
C LYS A 222 16.56 0.56 -8.29
N ALA A 223 16.60 1.73 -7.67
CA ALA A 223 15.69 2.12 -6.59
C ALA A 223 14.24 2.17 -7.09
N TYR A 224 13.30 1.70 -6.27
CA TYR A 224 11.87 1.77 -6.57
C TYR A 224 11.13 2.63 -5.55
N HIS A 225 10.28 3.51 -6.06
CA HIS A 225 9.40 4.31 -5.22
C HIS A 225 8.42 3.39 -4.45
N PRO A 226 8.14 3.64 -3.16
CA PRO A 226 7.23 2.80 -2.37
C PRO A 226 5.85 2.59 -2.99
N MET A 227 5.28 3.62 -3.63
CA MET A 227 4.00 3.50 -4.35
C MET A 227 4.06 2.55 -5.54
N THR A 228 5.20 2.43 -6.22
CA THR A 228 5.39 1.41 -7.28
C THR A 228 5.22 0.00 -6.71
N ILE A 229 5.78 -0.25 -5.52
CA ILE A 229 5.70 -1.55 -4.86
C ILE A 229 4.29 -1.81 -4.32
N ARG A 230 3.64 -0.79 -3.76
CA ARG A 230 2.23 -0.86 -3.36
C ARG A 230 1.35 -1.23 -4.56
N PHE A 231 1.51 -0.50 -5.66
CA PHE A 231 0.78 -0.75 -6.90
C PHE A 231 1.09 -2.15 -7.49
N PHE A 232 2.36 -2.59 -7.44
CA PHE A 232 2.75 -3.96 -7.80
C PHE A 232 1.97 -5.01 -7.00
N ILE A 233 1.88 -4.86 -5.68
CA ILE A 233 1.15 -5.79 -4.81
C ILE A 233 -0.35 -5.82 -5.15
N LEU A 234 -0.96 -4.67 -5.41
CA LEU A 234 -2.40 -4.54 -5.65
C LEU A 234 -2.87 -5.07 -7.01
N GLN A 235 -1.95 -5.30 -7.96
CA GLN A 235 -2.25 -5.86 -9.28
C GLN A 235 -2.64 -7.34 -9.24
N THR A 236 -2.42 -8.03 -8.13
CA THR A 236 -2.75 -9.45 -7.97
C THR A 236 -3.67 -9.64 -6.76
N HIS A 237 -4.68 -10.49 -6.91
CA HIS A 237 -5.58 -10.83 -5.79
C HIS A 237 -4.78 -11.29 -4.57
N TYR A 238 -5.18 -10.87 -3.38
CA TYR A 238 -4.40 -11.11 -2.16
C TYR A 238 -4.18 -12.61 -1.87
N SER A 239 -5.14 -13.46 -2.23
CA SER A 239 -5.08 -14.92 -2.06
C SER A 239 -4.29 -15.66 -3.16
N SER A 240 -3.81 -14.96 -4.20
CA SER A 240 -3.00 -15.55 -5.27
C SER A 240 -1.51 -15.32 -5.04
N THR A 241 -0.64 -16.23 -5.48
CA THR A 241 0.82 -16.02 -5.44
C THR A 241 1.21 -14.82 -6.29
N LEU A 242 2.12 -13.99 -5.79
CA LEU A 242 2.64 -12.83 -6.51
C LEU A 242 4.13 -13.05 -6.80
N ASP A 243 4.49 -13.23 -8.07
CA ASP A 243 5.88 -13.45 -8.45
C ASP A 243 6.61 -12.13 -8.67
N PHE A 244 7.71 -11.96 -7.96
CA PHE A 244 8.59 -10.81 -8.05
C PHE A 244 9.60 -11.00 -9.19
N SER A 245 9.71 -9.95 -10.01
CA SER A 245 10.82 -9.75 -10.94
C SER A 245 11.08 -8.24 -11.13
N ASN A 246 12.27 -7.88 -11.62
CA ASN A 246 12.54 -6.49 -11.98
C ASN A 246 11.63 -6.01 -13.10
N GLU A 247 11.38 -6.87 -14.08
CA GLU A 247 10.52 -6.60 -15.20
C GLU A 247 9.11 -6.25 -14.72
N ALA A 248 8.62 -6.99 -13.71
CA ALA A 248 7.31 -6.73 -13.10
C ALA A 248 7.29 -5.38 -12.34
N LEU A 249 8.34 -5.02 -11.60
CA LEU A 249 8.41 -3.72 -10.92
C LEU A 249 8.55 -2.54 -11.90
N LEU A 250 9.33 -2.69 -12.96
CA LEU A 250 9.44 -1.69 -14.02
C LEU A 250 8.11 -1.51 -14.77
N ALA A 251 7.39 -2.61 -15.02
CA ALA A 251 6.05 -2.57 -15.60
C ALA A 251 5.05 -1.91 -14.65
N ALA A 252 5.11 -2.23 -13.36
CA ALA A 252 4.28 -1.62 -12.33
C ALA A 252 4.50 -0.11 -12.24
N GLU A 253 5.75 0.36 -12.28
CA GLU A 253 6.05 1.80 -12.25
C GLU A 253 5.48 2.53 -13.47
N LYS A 254 5.70 1.97 -14.67
CA LYS A 254 5.13 2.53 -15.91
C LYS A 254 3.61 2.52 -15.88
N GLY A 255 3.01 1.44 -15.37
CA GLY A 255 1.58 1.28 -15.22
C GLY A 255 0.98 2.33 -14.28
N LEU A 256 1.59 2.49 -13.10
CA LEU A 256 1.19 3.49 -12.11
C LEU A 256 1.30 4.90 -12.68
N LYS A 257 2.43 5.25 -13.31
CA LYS A 257 2.62 6.56 -13.96
C LYS A 257 1.54 6.82 -15.00
N ARG A 258 1.28 5.84 -15.88
CA ARG A 258 0.24 5.95 -16.93
C ARG A 258 -1.15 6.18 -16.34
N LEU A 259 -1.51 5.44 -15.28
CA LEU A 259 -2.79 5.59 -14.62
C LEU A 259 -2.90 6.97 -13.95
N TRP A 260 -1.86 7.36 -13.21
CA TRP A 260 -1.82 8.63 -12.48
C TRP A 260 -1.91 9.84 -13.41
N ASP A 261 -1.09 9.89 -14.47
CA ASP A 261 -1.05 11.00 -15.43
C ASP A 261 -2.41 11.20 -16.14
N ALA A 262 -3.11 10.10 -16.45
CA ALA A 262 -4.42 10.13 -17.07
C ALA A 262 -5.49 10.67 -16.11
N VAL A 263 -5.51 10.17 -14.88
CA VAL A 263 -6.47 10.61 -13.86
C VAL A 263 -6.21 12.05 -13.44
N GLU A 264 -4.97 12.43 -13.14
CA GLU A 264 -4.60 13.79 -12.78
C GLU A 264 -4.96 14.77 -13.92
N GLY A 265 -4.68 14.39 -15.17
CA GLY A 265 -5.04 15.18 -16.34
C GLY A 265 -6.55 15.40 -16.48
N PHE A 266 -7.36 14.37 -16.20
CA PHE A 266 -8.82 14.47 -16.22
C PHE A 266 -9.39 15.25 -15.02
N GLN A 267 -8.81 15.11 -13.84
CA GLN A 267 -9.21 15.86 -12.63
C GLN A 267 -9.03 17.37 -12.79
N LYS A 268 -8.07 17.82 -13.61
CA LYS A 268 -7.83 19.24 -13.91
C LYS A 268 -8.90 19.88 -14.81
N LEU A 269 -9.81 19.10 -15.40
CA LEU A 269 -10.88 19.64 -16.24
C LEU A 269 -11.92 20.37 -15.39
N ASN A 270 -12.26 21.60 -15.79
CA ASN A 270 -13.25 22.41 -15.09
C ASN A 270 -14.67 21.87 -15.33
N THR A 271 -15.36 21.51 -14.24
CA THR A 271 -16.73 20.97 -14.26
C THR A 271 -17.77 21.97 -14.78
N GLN A 272 -17.49 23.28 -14.66
CA GLN A 272 -18.39 24.34 -15.13
C GLN A 272 -18.47 24.42 -16.66
N GLU A 273 -17.49 23.89 -17.37
CA GLU A 273 -17.44 23.90 -18.84
C GLU A 273 -18.21 22.72 -19.46
N TRP A 274 -18.82 21.87 -18.66
CA TRP A 274 -19.48 20.64 -19.15
C TRP A 274 -20.93 20.87 -19.63
N GLY A 275 -21.48 22.06 -19.41
CA GLY A 275 -22.82 22.43 -19.84
C GLY A 275 -23.91 21.56 -19.20
N HIS A 276 -24.89 21.13 -20.00
CA HIS A 276 -26.04 20.30 -19.56
C HIS A 276 -26.25 19.07 -20.45
N SER A 277 -25.19 18.52 -21.05
CA SER A 277 -25.33 17.35 -21.93
C SER A 277 -25.91 16.14 -21.19
N ALA A 278 -26.86 15.46 -21.84
CA ALA A 278 -27.41 14.19 -21.41
C ALA A 278 -26.55 12.97 -21.82
N GLY A 279 -25.42 13.21 -22.50
CA GLY A 279 -24.55 12.19 -23.09
C GLY A 279 -24.96 11.87 -24.53
N GLU A 280 -24.29 12.51 -25.49
CA GLU A 280 -24.57 12.32 -26.92
C GLU A 280 -24.14 10.93 -27.41
N ASP A 281 -23.10 10.34 -26.81
CA ASP A 281 -22.67 8.97 -27.06
C ASP A 281 -23.21 8.04 -25.95
N VAL A 282 -24.42 7.53 -26.19
CA VAL A 282 -25.12 6.63 -25.26
C VAL A 282 -24.34 5.35 -25.00
N VAL A 283 -23.56 4.87 -25.97
CA VAL A 283 -22.80 3.62 -25.84
C VAL A 283 -21.60 3.82 -24.93
N LEU A 284 -20.85 4.90 -25.15
CA LEU A 284 -19.70 5.26 -24.31
C LEU A 284 -20.14 5.61 -22.89
N ASP A 285 -21.21 6.39 -22.72
CA ASP A 285 -21.74 6.77 -21.41
C ASP A 285 -22.19 5.54 -20.60
N LYS A 286 -22.88 4.60 -21.26
CA LYS A 286 -23.24 3.33 -20.63
C LYS A 286 -22.02 2.50 -20.24
N LYS A 287 -21.00 2.41 -21.12
CA LYS A 287 -19.77 1.67 -20.84
C LYS A 287 -19.04 2.24 -19.62
N VAL A 288 -18.89 3.56 -19.55
CA VAL A 288 -18.23 4.24 -18.43
C VAL A 288 -18.98 3.98 -17.13
N ASN A 289 -20.32 4.16 -17.12
CA ASN A 289 -21.10 3.89 -15.92
C ASN A 289 -21.02 2.43 -15.48
N GLN A 290 -21.02 1.48 -16.41
CA GLN A 290 -20.81 0.07 -16.09
C GLN A 290 -19.45 -0.17 -15.42
N LEU A 291 -18.36 0.37 -15.97
CA LEU A 291 -17.02 0.21 -15.40
C LEU A 291 -16.95 0.78 -13.97
N LEU A 292 -17.62 1.90 -13.70
CA LEU A 292 -17.72 2.53 -12.38
C LEU A 292 -18.60 1.72 -11.42
N ASP A 293 -19.72 1.19 -11.90
CA ASP A 293 -20.64 0.36 -11.10
C ASP A 293 -19.96 -0.93 -10.65
N GLU A 294 -19.05 -1.48 -11.46
CA GLU A 294 -18.32 -2.72 -11.18
C GLU A 294 -17.22 -2.58 -10.11
N LEU A 295 -16.66 -1.38 -9.88
CA LEU A 295 -15.61 -1.15 -8.89
C LEU A 295 -16.01 -1.63 -7.48
N PRO A 296 -17.15 -1.20 -6.90
CA PRO A 296 -17.61 -1.73 -5.62
C PRO A 296 -18.04 -3.20 -5.71
N LEU A 297 -18.50 -3.71 -6.86
CA LEU A 297 -18.86 -5.14 -6.97
C LEU A 297 -17.62 -6.02 -6.81
N PHE A 298 -16.50 -5.62 -7.43
CA PHE A 298 -15.25 -6.36 -7.34
C PHE A 298 -14.62 -6.31 -5.94
N MET A 299 -14.76 -5.20 -5.23
CA MET A 299 -14.34 -5.16 -3.82
C MET A 299 -15.27 -5.94 -2.90
N ASN A 300 -16.58 -5.90 -3.14
CA ASN A 300 -17.54 -6.71 -2.39
C ASN A 300 -17.38 -8.20 -2.69
N ASP A 301 -16.84 -8.58 -3.86
CA ASP A 301 -16.41 -9.94 -4.17
C ASP A 301 -14.97 -10.18 -3.68
N ASP A 302 -14.79 -10.26 -2.36
CA ASP A 302 -13.55 -10.68 -1.71
C ASP A 302 -12.35 -9.73 -1.95
N PHE A 303 -12.58 -8.42 -1.87
CA PHE A 303 -11.54 -7.37 -1.93
C PHE A 303 -10.66 -7.42 -3.19
N SER A 304 -11.26 -7.62 -4.36
CA SER A 304 -10.52 -7.83 -5.61
C SER A 304 -9.89 -6.55 -6.19
N SER A 305 -8.79 -6.09 -5.60
CA SER A 305 -8.04 -4.91 -6.05
C SER A 305 -7.56 -5.01 -7.51
N ALA A 306 -7.21 -6.23 -7.96
CA ALA A 306 -6.75 -6.48 -9.32
C ALA A 306 -7.83 -6.15 -10.37
N LYS A 307 -9.08 -6.54 -10.11
CA LYS A 307 -10.21 -6.25 -11.00
C LYS A 307 -10.59 -4.76 -10.95
N VAL A 308 -10.52 -4.13 -9.78
CA VAL A 308 -10.69 -2.66 -9.65
C VAL A 308 -9.65 -1.93 -10.52
N LEU A 309 -8.36 -2.29 -10.40
CA LEU A 309 -7.29 -1.71 -11.20
C LEU A 309 -7.50 -1.95 -12.70
N ALA A 310 -8.00 -3.13 -13.10
CA ALA A 310 -8.32 -3.42 -14.50
C ALA A 310 -9.36 -2.44 -15.05
N ASN A 311 -10.46 -2.21 -14.34
CA ASN A 311 -11.49 -1.24 -14.74
C ASN A 311 -10.97 0.20 -14.77
N LEU A 312 -10.13 0.58 -13.80
CA LEU A 312 -9.48 1.90 -13.82
C LEU A 312 -8.59 2.07 -15.06
N PHE A 313 -7.87 1.04 -15.50
CA PHE A 313 -7.13 1.08 -16.75
C PHE A 313 -8.01 1.09 -18.00
N GLU A 314 -9.18 0.44 -17.98
CA GLU A 314 -10.13 0.55 -19.09
C GLU A 314 -10.69 1.97 -19.26
N LEU A 315 -10.73 2.76 -18.19
CA LEU A 315 -11.11 4.17 -18.24
C LEU A 315 -10.01 5.06 -18.84
N VAL A 316 -8.73 4.71 -18.71
CA VAL A 316 -7.59 5.55 -19.13
C VAL A 316 -7.69 6.09 -20.57
N PRO A 317 -8.03 5.28 -21.61
CA PRO A 317 -8.21 5.80 -22.96
C PRO A 317 -9.31 6.86 -23.07
N VAL A 318 -10.41 6.69 -22.31
CA VAL A 318 -11.53 7.64 -22.28
C VAL A 318 -11.10 8.95 -21.60
N LEU A 319 -10.39 8.85 -20.47
CA LEU A 319 -9.87 10.02 -19.75
C LEU A 319 -8.97 10.87 -20.64
N ASN A 320 -8.01 10.24 -21.31
CA ASN A 320 -7.09 10.93 -22.22
C ASN A 320 -7.81 11.50 -23.43
N SER A 321 -8.73 10.76 -24.05
CA SER A 321 -9.47 11.23 -25.22
C SER A 321 -10.32 12.47 -24.93
N ILE A 322 -10.94 12.55 -23.75
CA ILE A 322 -11.69 13.74 -23.30
C ILE A 322 -10.74 14.90 -22.97
N LYS A 323 -9.65 14.62 -22.24
CA LYS A 323 -8.63 15.61 -21.87
C LYS A 323 -7.99 16.26 -23.11
N ASP A 324 -7.67 15.45 -24.11
CA ASP A 324 -6.99 15.88 -25.34
C ASP A 324 -7.96 16.48 -26.38
N GLY A 325 -9.26 16.53 -26.06
CA GLY A 325 -10.29 17.11 -26.93
C GLY A 325 -10.67 16.26 -28.16
N ILE A 326 -10.23 15.01 -28.21
CA ILE A 326 -10.58 14.05 -29.28
C ILE A 326 -12.05 13.61 -29.11
N THR A 327 -12.44 13.29 -27.88
CA THR A 327 -13.85 13.05 -27.53
C THR A 327 -14.42 14.34 -26.94
N ALA A 328 -15.50 14.84 -27.53
CA ALA A 328 -16.20 15.99 -26.98
C ALA A 328 -16.70 15.68 -25.57
N LYS A 329 -16.60 16.65 -24.65
CA LYS A 329 -17.11 16.50 -23.28
C LYS A 329 -18.62 16.20 -23.26
N SER A 330 -19.37 16.66 -24.28
CA SER A 330 -20.79 16.38 -24.46
C SER A 330 -21.11 14.90 -24.77
N ALA A 331 -20.12 14.10 -25.16
CA ALA A 331 -20.29 12.67 -25.43
C ALA A 331 -20.76 11.92 -24.18
N LEU A 332 -20.31 12.33 -22.99
CA LEU A 332 -20.75 11.80 -21.71
C LEU A 332 -21.75 12.73 -21.05
N ALA A 333 -22.67 12.16 -20.27
CA ALA A 333 -23.56 12.96 -19.45
C ALA A 333 -22.76 13.69 -18.36
N VAL A 334 -23.15 14.91 -18.01
CA VAL A 334 -22.47 15.71 -16.97
C VAL A 334 -22.42 14.97 -15.62
N LYS A 335 -23.48 14.23 -15.30
CA LYS A 335 -23.54 13.35 -14.12
C LYS A 335 -22.48 12.26 -14.17
N THR A 336 -22.20 11.70 -15.34
CA THR A 336 -21.19 10.64 -15.55
C THR A 336 -19.79 11.22 -15.36
N LEU A 337 -19.50 12.37 -15.97
CA LEU A 337 -18.21 13.07 -15.81
C LEU A 337 -17.93 13.42 -14.33
N THR A 338 -18.94 13.95 -13.63
CA THR A 338 -18.82 14.31 -12.20
C THR A 338 -18.59 13.06 -11.37
N ARG A 339 -19.34 11.99 -11.65
CA ARG A 339 -19.16 10.70 -10.99
C ARG A 339 -17.76 10.13 -11.23
N MET A 340 -17.25 10.18 -12.45
CA MET A 340 -15.89 9.73 -12.77
C MET A 340 -14.85 10.47 -11.92
N GLN A 341 -14.92 11.79 -11.80
CA GLN A 341 -13.98 12.54 -10.95
C GLN A 341 -14.02 12.08 -9.49
N ASN A 342 -15.22 11.91 -8.92
CA ASN A 342 -15.37 11.47 -7.54
C ASN A 342 -14.87 10.03 -7.32
N GLU A 343 -15.28 9.10 -8.19
CA GLU A 343 -14.93 7.68 -8.09
C GLU A 343 -13.43 7.47 -8.33
N LEU A 344 -12.81 8.12 -9.33
CA LEU A 344 -11.38 7.98 -9.58
C LEU A 344 -10.54 8.37 -8.37
N LYS A 345 -10.90 9.48 -7.70
CA LYS A 345 -10.23 9.92 -6.48
C LYS A 345 -10.46 8.92 -5.34
N LEU A 346 -11.72 8.57 -5.08
CA LEU A 346 -12.10 7.60 -4.05
C LEU A 346 -11.31 6.30 -4.20
N TRP A 347 -11.31 5.72 -5.40
CA TRP A 347 -10.72 4.42 -5.64
C TRP A 347 -9.20 4.45 -5.62
N MET A 348 -8.56 5.44 -6.25
CA MET A 348 -7.11 5.50 -6.29
C MET A 348 -6.50 5.92 -4.95
N GLU A 349 -7.00 6.98 -4.34
CA GLU A 349 -6.39 7.60 -3.16
C GLU A 349 -6.96 7.01 -1.86
N ASP A 350 -8.28 6.99 -1.72
CA ASP A 350 -8.89 6.68 -0.43
C ASP A 350 -8.93 5.17 -0.15
N ILE A 351 -9.30 4.35 -1.15
CA ILE A 351 -9.41 2.89 -1.02
C ILE A 351 -8.09 2.18 -1.31
N LEU A 352 -7.50 2.38 -2.49
CA LEU A 352 -6.26 1.72 -2.87
C LEU A 352 -5.02 2.38 -2.25
N GLY A 353 -5.13 3.55 -1.63
CA GLY A 353 -4.04 4.21 -0.92
C GLY A 353 -2.87 4.63 -1.82
N LEU A 354 -3.10 4.80 -3.12
CA LEU A 354 -2.07 5.24 -4.06
C LEU A 354 -1.84 6.75 -3.93
N GLN A 355 -0.60 7.17 -4.14
CA GLN A 355 -0.17 8.57 -4.10
C GLN A 355 0.66 8.90 -5.35
N PRO A 356 0.79 10.19 -5.70
CA PRO A 356 1.65 10.61 -6.81
C PRO A 356 3.08 10.16 -6.55
N LEU A 357 3.77 9.67 -7.58
CA LEU A 357 5.20 9.33 -7.51
C LEU A 357 6.11 10.53 -7.21
N HIS A 358 5.59 11.75 -7.32
CA HIS A 358 6.36 12.99 -7.28
C HIS A 358 6.13 13.84 -6.03
N ALA A 359 5.22 13.48 -5.12
CA ALA A 359 4.76 14.41 -4.08
C ALA A 359 5.88 14.91 -3.12
N ALA A 360 6.85 14.07 -2.77
CA ALA A 360 7.92 14.46 -1.83
C ALA A 360 9.17 15.05 -2.52
N ASP A 361 9.48 14.60 -3.73
CA ASP A 361 10.67 15.05 -4.47
C ASP A 361 10.39 16.30 -5.30
N GLN A 362 9.15 16.53 -5.74
CA GLN A 362 8.81 17.66 -6.59
C GLN A 362 8.72 18.97 -5.79
N GLU A 363 8.30 18.95 -4.52
CA GLU A 363 8.31 20.15 -3.66
C GLU A 363 9.74 20.54 -3.27
N LYS A 364 10.59 19.55 -2.95
CA LYS A 364 12.02 19.77 -2.66
C LYS A 364 12.78 20.19 -3.90
N LEU A 365 12.56 19.51 -5.03
CA LEU A 365 13.14 19.89 -6.32
C LEU A 365 12.65 21.26 -6.73
N GLN A 366 11.36 21.59 -6.57
CA GLN A 366 10.82 22.92 -6.81
C GLN A 366 11.55 23.97 -5.96
N GLY A 367 11.75 23.74 -4.66
CA GLY A 367 12.53 24.65 -3.80
C GLY A 367 13.99 24.81 -4.24
N VAL A 368 14.66 23.72 -4.65
CA VAL A 368 16.02 23.77 -5.20
C VAL A 368 16.05 24.51 -6.54
N MET A 369 15.06 24.27 -7.40
CA MET A 369 14.94 24.90 -8.71
C MET A 369 14.63 26.39 -8.58
N GLU A 370 13.79 26.80 -7.64
CA GLU A 370 13.52 28.20 -7.31
C GLU A 370 14.79 28.91 -6.86
N LEU A 371 15.58 28.30 -5.96
CA LEU A 371 16.87 28.83 -5.54
C LEU A 371 17.83 29.02 -6.73
N LEU A 372 17.95 28.03 -7.62
CA LEU A 372 18.81 28.11 -8.80
C LEU A 372 18.33 29.15 -9.82
N ILE A 373 17.01 29.28 -9.99
CA ILE A 373 16.40 30.30 -10.84
C ILE A 373 16.68 31.70 -10.28
N ASP A 374 16.57 31.90 -8.96
CA ASP A 374 16.84 33.18 -8.33
C ASP A 374 18.33 33.54 -8.38
N MET A 375 19.23 32.59 -8.14
CA MET A 375 20.68 32.78 -8.37
C MET A 375 20.98 33.18 -9.83
N ARG A 376 20.28 32.57 -10.81
CA ARG A 376 20.43 32.94 -12.23
C ARG A 376 19.89 34.36 -12.50
N LYS A 377 18.76 34.76 -11.90
CA LYS A 377 18.22 36.13 -12.01
C LYS A 377 19.19 37.15 -11.42
N GLU A 378 19.76 36.88 -10.26
CA GLU A 378 20.77 37.75 -9.63
C GLU A 378 22.04 37.88 -10.47
N ALA A 379 22.51 36.77 -11.07
CA ALA A 379 23.66 36.78 -11.97
C ALA A 379 23.37 37.64 -13.22
N LYS A 380 22.20 37.48 -13.84
CA LYS A 380 21.75 38.35 -14.95
C LYS A 380 21.64 39.82 -14.53
N GLY A 381 21.07 40.10 -13.35
CA GLY A 381 20.93 41.45 -12.80
C GLY A 381 22.27 42.16 -12.59
N ARG A 382 23.31 41.42 -12.18
CA ARG A 382 24.69 41.91 -12.05
C ARG A 382 25.51 41.87 -13.35
N ARG A 383 24.89 41.51 -14.48
CA ARG A 383 25.55 41.31 -15.79
C ARG A 383 26.63 40.21 -15.79
N ASP A 384 26.56 39.26 -14.87
CA ASP A 384 27.38 38.05 -14.86
C ASP A 384 26.72 36.96 -15.72
N PHE A 385 26.89 37.11 -17.04
CA PHE A 385 26.33 36.17 -18.01
C PHE A 385 26.99 34.79 -17.97
N MET A 386 28.27 34.72 -17.57
CA MET A 386 28.99 33.44 -17.46
C MET A 386 28.37 32.53 -16.40
N THR A 387 28.07 33.06 -15.21
CA THR A 387 27.42 32.28 -14.15
C THR A 387 25.99 31.89 -14.53
N SER A 388 25.25 32.81 -15.18
CA SER A 388 23.89 32.53 -15.68
C SER A 388 23.86 31.37 -16.69
N ASP A 389 24.77 31.38 -17.66
CA ASP A 389 24.86 30.34 -18.68
C ASP A 389 25.35 29.01 -18.08
N LYS A 390 26.32 29.05 -17.15
CA LYS A 390 26.78 27.86 -16.42
C LYS A 390 25.65 27.14 -15.68
N ILE A 391 24.74 27.87 -15.02
CA ILE A 391 23.57 27.29 -14.35
C ILE A 391 22.64 26.64 -15.37
N ARG A 392 22.30 27.36 -16.47
CA ARG A 392 21.44 26.84 -17.54
C ARG A 392 22.00 25.55 -18.15
N ASP A 393 23.27 25.56 -18.53
CA ASP A 393 23.88 24.47 -19.28
C ASP A 393 24.07 23.23 -18.38
N ARG A 394 24.34 23.42 -17.08
CA ARG A 394 24.38 22.32 -16.10
C ARG A 394 23.01 21.70 -15.87
N LEU A 395 21.97 22.50 -15.77
CA LEU A 395 20.60 21.99 -15.66
C LEU A 395 20.18 21.25 -16.92
N LEU A 396 20.52 21.78 -18.10
CA LEU A 396 20.27 21.12 -19.38
C LEU A 396 20.97 19.76 -19.48
N ALA A 397 22.22 19.67 -19.01
CA ALA A 397 22.97 18.41 -18.96
C ALA A 397 22.35 17.35 -18.02
N LEU A 398 21.55 17.80 -17.05
CA LEU A 398 20.77 16.95 -16.15
C LEU A 398 19.35 16.64 -16.69
N GLY A 399 19.05 17.04 -17.94
CA GLY A 399 17.72 16.85 -18.54
C GLY A 399 16.68 17.88 -18.10
N ILE A 400 17.09 18.97 -17.44
CA ILE A 400 16.19 20.01 -16.95
C ILE A 400 16.29 21.24 -17.86
N GLN A 401 15.25 21.50 -18.64
CA GLN A 401 15.18 22.65 -19.53
C GLN A 401 14.56 23.85 -18.80
N LEU A 402 15.27 24.96 -18.77
CA LEU A 402 14.74 26.24 -18.29
C LEU A 402 14.17 27.08 -19.45
N LYS A 403 13.04 27.74 -19.22
CA LYS A 403 12.37 28.62 -20.18
C LYS A 403 12.15 30.01 -19.57
N ASP A 404 12.70 31.04 -20.20
CA ASP A 404 12.41 32.43 -19.85
C ASP A 404 11.00 32.79 -20.39
N GLU A 405 10.12 33.33 -19.53
CA GLU A 405 8.75 33.72 -19.89
C GLU A 405 8.62 35.22 -20.15
N LYS A 406 7.56 35.62 -20.89
CA LYS A 406 7.23 37.04 -21.10
C LYS A 406 6.84 37.65 -19.75
N GLY A 407 7.58 38.67 -19.30
CA GLY A 407 7.38 39.33 -18.02
C GLY A 407 8.45 39.06 -16.96
N GLY A 408 9.53 38.33 -17.32
CA GLY A 408 10.65 38.08 -16.40
C GLY A 408 10.47 36.88 -15.46
N GLY A 409 9.33 36.16 -15.59
CA GLY A 409 9.13 34.84 -14.99
C GLY A 409 10.01 33.79 -15.67
N MET A 410 10.26 32.69 -14.97
CA MET A 410 11.06 31.58 -15.50
C MET A 410 10.41 30.25 -15.10
N SER A 411 10.13 29.40 -16.08
CA SER A 411 9.57 28.06 -15.88
C SER A 411 10.58 26.99 -16.27
N TRP A 412 10.35 25.75 -15.83
CA TRP A 412 11.25 24.62 -16.09
C TRP A 412 10.49 23.33 -16.39
N LYS A 413 11.11 22.41 -17.12
CA LYS A 413 10.60 21.06 -17.39
C LYS A 413 11.73 20.03 -17.31
N ILE A 414 11.39 18.80 -16.92
CA ILE A 414 12.29 17.64 -17.02
C ILE A 414 11.93 16.90 -18.31
N ASP A 415 12.94 16.60 -19.13
CA ASP A 415 12.79 15.76 -20.33
C ASP A 415 12.81 14.26 -20.01
#